data_AF-A0A3D5HT49-F1
#
_entry.id   AF-A0A3D5HT49-F1
#
_cell.length_a   1.000
_cell.length_b   1.000
_cell.length_c   1.000
_cell.angle_alpha   90.00
_cell.angle_beta   90.00
_cell.angle_gamma   90.00
#
_symmetry.space_group_name_H-M   'P 1'
#
loop_
_entity.id
_entity.type
_entity.pdbx_description
1 polymer ?
#
loop_
_entity_poly.entity_id
_entity_poly.type
_entity_poly.pdbx_seq_one_letter_code
_entity_poly.pdbx_strand_id
1 'polypeptide(L)'
;MKELYGNEIPRWLRMLGAWRQNHDSIDFKWGYFAPRFGFELVLHRGGYFDSHYAIAFNLGWGHFHIKLPFRTSLAEGCDLPRYGFQFYEDLFWIHKGGNFDASIGQVTSGGTWTWYLPFKHWIFEGHWIANKEGRWYKVEKGQNSWEVREQIGHTEVHDYIYTLKSGEVQKRKATCTLEKRKWHRKWFPFLKMERVNIDVQFDGEVGERSWSWKGGTVGCSYVMLPTEGIEQCLRRMEKEREFN
;
A
#
# COMPACT_ATOMS: atom_id res chain seq x y z
N MET A 1 14.20 12.75 0.18
CA MET A 1 14.73 13.86 -0.64
C MET A 1 13.93 15.11 -0.30
N LYS A 2 14.58 16.27 -0.17
CA LYS A 2 13.89 17.55 0.09
C LYS A 2 13.17 17.99 -1.19
N GLU A 3 11.92 18.43 -1.09
CA GLU A 3 11.20 19.01 -2.23
C GLU A 3 11.89 20.30 -2.70
N LEU A 4 11.99 20.48 -4.02
CA LEU A 4 12.59 21.65 -4.66
C LEU A 4 11.52 22.47 -5.37
N TYR A 5 11.62 23.79 -5.24
CA TYR A 5 10.66 24.73 -5.83
C TYR A 5 11.34 25.87 -6.57
N GLY A 6 10.70 26.34 -7.64
CA GLY A 6 11.07 27.58 -8.32
C GLY A 6 12.57 27.65 -8.64
N ASN A 7 13.29 28.57 -8.00
CA ASN A 7 14.71 28.83 -8.29
C ASN A 7 15.67 27.69 -7.91
N GLU A 8 15.24 26.76 -7.04
CA GLU A 8 16.01 25.58 -6.66
C GLU A 8 16.07 24.53 -7.79
N ILE A 9 15.14 24.60 -8.74
CA ILE A 9 15.06 23.69 -9.88
C ILE A 9 16.04 24.12 -10.98
N PRO A 10 16.79 23.21 -11.62
CA PRO A 10 17.71 23.54 -12.72
C PRO A 10 17.06 24.37 -13.83
N ARG A 11 17.79 25.40 -14.31
CA ARG A 11 17.27 26.37 -15.30
C ARG A 11 16.68 25.72 -16.55
N TRP A 12 17.34 24.68 -17.07
CA TRP A 12 16.87 23.96 -18.26
C TRP A 12 15.52 23.28 -18.04
N LEU A 13 15.28 22.74 -16.84
CA LEU A 13 14.03 22.08 -16.48
C LEU A 13 12.90 23.09 -16.28
N ARG A 14 13.23 24.27 -15.72
CA ARG A 14 12.28 25.42 -15.65
C ARG A 14 11.89 25.93 -17.03
N MET A 15 12.79 25.91 -18.01
CA MET A 15 12.47 26.27 -19.39
C MET A 15 11.43 25.32 -20.02
N LEU A 16 11.38 24.07 -19.56
CA LEU A 16 10.35 23.09 -19.94
C LEU A 16 9.02 23.28 -19.16
N GLY A 17 8.97 24.25 -18.24
CA GLY A 17 7.79 24.58 -17.46
C GLY A 17 7.72 23.90 -16.08
N ALA A 18 8.80 23.28 -15.60
CA ALA A 18 8.84 22.68 -14.28
C ALA A 18 8.78 23.75 -13.17
N TRP A 19 8.01 23.48 -12.13
CA TRP A 19 7.84 24.40 -10.99
C TRP A 19 7.96 23.72 -9.62
N ARG A 20 7.80 22.39 -9.56
CA ARG A 20 8.03 21.58 -8.36
C ARG A 20 8.74 20.27 -8.73
N GLN A 21 9.68 19.84 -7.89
CA GLN A 21 10.26 18.51 -7.94
C GLN A 21 10.17 17.90 -6.53
N ASN A 22 9.54 16.74 -6.41
CA ASN A 22 9.49 15.98 -5.17
C ASN A 22 10.31 14.68 -5.32
N HIS A 23 10.19 13.77 -4.35
CA HIS A 23 10.92 12.50 -4.39
C HIS A 23 10.50 11.59 -5.56
N ASP A 24 9.23 11.67 -5.98
CA ASP A 24 8.60 10.69 -6.86
C ASP A 24 8.25 11.24 -8.26
N SER A 25 8.26 12.57 -8.44
CA SER A 25 7.81 13.25 -9.66
C SER A 25 8.40 14.66 -9.83
N ILE A 26 8.32 15.13 -11.07
CA ILE A 26 8.59 16.50 -11.49
C ILE A 26 7.29 17.05 -12.06
N ASP A 27 6.81 18.16 -11.51
CA ASP A 27 5.59 18.81 -11.95
C ASP A 27 5.89 20.00 -12.85
N PHE A 28 5.17 20.04 -13.95
CA PHE A 28 5.21 21.06 -14.98
C PHE A 28 3.91 21.84 -15.01
N LYS A 29 3.91 23.02 -15.63
CA LYS A 29 2.67 23.79 -15.86
C LYS A 29 1.64 23.02 -16.70
N TRP A 30 2.10 22.11 -17.55
CA TRP A 30 1.28 21.30 -18.44
C TRP A 30 0.98 19.89 -17.91
N GLY A 31 1.48 19.49 -16.74
CA GLY A 31 1.36 18.09 -16.31
C GLY A 31 2.42 17.67 -15.29
N TYR A 32 2.72 16.37 -15.22
CA TYR A 32 3.84 15.86 -14.44
C TYR A 32 4.51 14.65 -15.09
N PHE A 33 5.73 14.40 -14.65
CA PHE A 33 6.53 13.23 -14.99
C PHE A 33 6.97 12.49 -13.73
N ALA A 34 6.83 11.17 -13.68
CA ALA A 34 7.34 10.33 -12.60
C ALA A 34 8.27 9.23 -13.16
N PRO A 35 9.53 9.11 -12.70
CA PRO A 35 10.50 8.12 -13.18
C PRO A 35 10.21 6.72 -12.62
N ARG A 36 9.07 6.14 -12.99
CA ARG A 36 8.61 4.81 -12.57
C ARG A 36 8.36 3.90 -13.75
N PHE A 37 8.53 2.60 -13.53
CA PHE A 37 8.13 1.59 -14.50
C PHE A 37 6.62 1.43 -14.53
N GLY A 38 6.05 1.18 -15.70
CA GLY A 38 4.62 1.00 -15.86
C GLY A 38 4.24 0.68 -17.29
N PHE A 39 2.99 0.29 -17.49
CA PHE A 39 2.42 0.15 -18.82
C PHE A 39 0.97 0.64 -18.77
N GLU A 40 0.72 1.78 -19.39
CA GLU A 40 -0.60 2.41 -19.39
C GLU A 40 -0.74 3.39 -20.55
N LEU A 41 -1.99 3.57 -20.96
CA LEU A 41 -2.45 4.62 -21.85
C LEU A 41 -3.87 4.94 -21.44
N VAL A 42 -4.06 6.07 -20.76
CA VAL A 42 -5.34 6.49 -20.21
C VAL A 42 -5.65 7.94 -20.61
N LEU A 43 -6.79 8.15 -21.25
CA LEU A 43 -7.40 9.45 -21.45
C LEU A 43 -8.35 9.75 -20.30
N HIS A 44 -8.06 10.82 -19.57
CA HIS A 44 -8.89 11.36 -18.51
C HIS A 44 -9.83 12.42 -19.10
N ARG A 45 -11.16 12.25 -18.94
CA ARG A 45 -12.17 13.25 -19.27
C ARG A 45 -12.32 14.26 -18.12
N GLY A 46 -11.22 14.88 -17.72
CA GLY A 46 -11.10 15.69 -16.51
C GLY A 46 -10.23 15.03 -15.44
N GLY A 47 -9.55 15.86 -14.64
CA GLY A 47 -8.74 15.45 -13.50
C GLY A 47 -9.44 15.71 -12.16
N TYR A 48 -8.73 15.45 -11.06
CA TYR A 48 -9.21 15.72 -9.70
C TYR A 48 -9.43 17.23 -9.52
N PHE A 49 -10.70 17.65 -9.42
CA PHE A 49 -11.14 19.05 -9.45
C PHE A 49 -10.53 19.85 -10.60
N ASP A 50 -10.43 19.23 -11.79
CA ASP A 50 -9.92 19.88 -12.99
C ASP A 50 -10.77 19.45 -14.20
N SER A 51 -11.34 20.43 -14.91
CA SER A 51 -12.14 20.16 -16.10
C SER A 51 -11.33 19.90 -17.38
N HIS A 52 -10.01 20.09 -17.37
CA HIS A 52 -9.17 19.80 -18.53
C HIS A 52 -9.04 18.29 -18.74
N TYR A 53 -9.16 17.87 -20.00
CA TYR A 53 -8.75 16.52 -20.34
C TYR A 53 -7.27 16.33 -20.04
N ALA A 54 -6.88 15.10 -19.75
CA ALA A 54 -5.46 14.75 -19.64
C ALA A 54 -5.21 13.40 -20.28
N ILE A 55 -3.98 13.20 -20.74
CA ILE A 55 -3.50 11.89 -21.17
C ILE A 55 -2.39 11.44 -20.24
N ALA A 56 -2.57 10.25 -19.68
CA ALA A 56 -1.55 9.55 -18.91
C ALA A 56 -1.01 8.40 -19.75
N PHE A 57 0.31 8.25 -19.84
CA PHE A 57 0.92 7.11 -20.47
C PHE A 57 2.26 6.74 -19.85
N ASN A 58 2.57 5.46 -19.93
CA ASN A 58 3.85 4.87 -19.57
C ASN A 58 4.05 3.64 -20.47
N LEU A 59 5.14 3.58 -21.21
CA LEU A 59 5.42 2.49 -22.16
C LEU A 59 6.68 1.72 -21.74
N GLY A 60 6.74 1.35 -20.46
CA GLY A 60 7.84 0.62 -19.86
C GLY A 60 8.52 1.45 -18.78
N TRP A 61 8.92 2.68 -19.08
CA TRP A 61 9.56 3.58 -18.13
C TRP A 61 9.12 5.03 -18.35
N GLY A 62 8.92 5.75 -17.24
CA GLY A 62 8.53 7.14 -17.26
C GLY A 62 7.03 7.30 -17.43
N HIS A 63 6.36 7.68 -16.36
CA HIS A 63 4.94 7.99 -16.39
C HIS A 63 4.77 9.48 -16.70
N PHE A 64 4.12 9.79 -17.81
CA PHE A 64 3.74 11.14 -18.18
C PHE A 64 2.25 11.31 -17.95
N HIS A 65 1.87 12.42 -17.33
CA HIS A 65 0.47 12.85 -17.26
C HIS A 65 0.38 14.29 -17.77
N ILE A 66 -0.17 14.45 -18.98
CA ILE A 66 -0.18 15.71 -19.72
C ILE A 66 -1.61 16.25 -19.75
N LYS A 67 -1.79 17.47 -19.23
CA LYS A 67 -3.03 18.23 -19.38
C LYS A 67 -3.18 18.71 -20.81
N LEU A 68 -4.35 18.49 -21.37
CA LEU A 68 -4.73 18.88 -22.72
C LEU A 68 -5.49 20.22 -22.68
N PRO A 69 -5.42 21.04 -23.74
CA PRO A 69 -5.98 22.40 -23.71
C PRO A 69 -7.51 22.45 -23.80
N PHE A 70 -8.19 21.32 -23.98
CA PHE A 70 -9.64 21.24 -24.09
C PHE A 70 -10.28 20.75 -22.79
N ARG A 71 -11.49 21.25 -22.52
CA ARG A 71 -12.23 20.99 -21.28
C ARG A 71 -13.44 20.10 -21.53
N THR A 72 -13.80 19.31 -20.53
CA THR A 72 -15.04 18.56 -20.50
C THR A 72 -16.22 19.49 -20.17
N SER A 73 -17.41 19.09 -20.60
CA SER A 73 -18.68 19.72 -20.21
C SER A 73 -19.23 19.23 -18.88
N LEU A 74 -18.59 18.22 -18.27
CA LEU A 74 -18.96 17.71 -16.95
C LEU A 74 -18.60 18.72 -15.86
N ALA A 75 -19.36 18.72 -14.77
CA ALA A 75 -19.00 19.47 -13.58
C ALA A 75 -17.66 18.97 -13.01
N GLU A 76 -16.93 19.86 -12.34
CA GLU A 76 -15.72 19.47 -11.62
C GLU A 76 -16.06 18.49 -10.49
N GLY A 77 -15.14 17.56 -10.24
CA GLY A 77 -15.36 16.47 -9.31
C GLY A 77 -14.05 15.77 -8.95
N CYS A 78 -14.12 14.85 -8.00
CA CYS A 78 -12.97 14.09 -7.55
C CYS A 78 -12.66 12.86 -8.42
N ASP A 79 -13.64 12.34 -9.18
CA ASP A 79 -13.44 11.21 -10.09
C ASP A 79 -14.26 11.38 -11.38
N LEU A 80 -13.57 11.64 -12.48
CA LEU A 80 -14.19 11.81 -13.79
C LEU A 80 -13.95 10.59 -14.69
N PRO A 81 -14.79 10.39 -15.73
CA PRO A 81 -14.66 9.26 -16.64
C PRO A 81 -13.27 9.14 -17.26
N ARG A 82 -12.77 7.92 -17.38
CA ARG A 82 -11.46 7.60 -17.95
C ARG A 82 -11.60 6.56 -19.05
N TYR A 83 -10.70 6.59 -20.03
CA TYR A 83 -10.73 5.68 -21.18
C TYR A 83 -9.33 5.13 -21.43
N GLY A 84 -9.21 3.84 -21.73
CA GLY A 84 -7.93 3.21 -22.06
C GLY A 84 -7.60 2.06 -21.12
N PHE A 85 -6.32 1.85 -20.84
CA PHE A 85 -5.89 0.73 -20.01
C PHE A 85 -4.70 1.09 -19.12
N GLN A 86 -4.58 0.39 -18.00
CA GLN A 86 -3.43 0.51 -17.12
C GLN A 86 -3.15 -0.81 -16.39
N PHE A 87 -1.88 -1.02 -16.05
CA PHE A 87 -1.45 -2.03 -15.10
C PHE A 87 -1.30 -1.40 -13.72
N TYR A 88 -1.95 -1.98 -12.70
CA TYR A 88 -1.77 -1.58 -11.31
C TYR A 88 -1.46 -2.82 -10.48
N GLU A 89 -0.25 -2.92 -9.96
CA GLU A 89 0.26 -4.12 -9.27
C GLU A 89 0.05 -5.39 -10.12
N ASP A 90 -0.77 -6.33 -9.67
CA ASP A 90 -1.13 -7.57 -10.37
C ASP A 90 -2.48 -7.50 -11.10
N LEU A 91 -3.11 -6.32 -11.18
CA LEU A 91 -4.35 -6.07 -11.87
C LEU A 91 -4.11 -5.41 -13.23
N PHE A 92 -4.91 -5.82 -14.21
CA PHE A 92 -5.08 -5.10 -15.46
C PHE A 92 -6.45 -4.43 -15.47
N TRP A 93 -6.47 -3.15 -15.85
CA TRP A 93 -7.64 -2.30 -15.85
C TRP A 93 -7.93 -1.86 -17.29
N ILE A 94 -9.20 -1.99 -17.69
CA ILE A 94 -9.74 -1.33 -18.88
C ILE A 94 -10.75 -0.28 -18.42
N HIS A 95 -10.46 0.98 -18.71
CA HIS A 95 -11.37 2.10 -18.49
C HIS A 95 -12.21 2.36 -19.75
N LYS A 96 -13.52 2.49 -19.56
CA LYS A 96 -14.52 2.63 -20.64
C LYS A 96 -15.39 3.87 -20.46
N GLY A 97 -15.01 4.77 -19.58
CA GLY A 97 -15.74 5.97 -19.19
C GLY A 97 -16.43 5.77 -17.85
N GLY A 98 -17.76 5.68 -17.88
CA GLY A 98 -18.61 5.52 -16.71
C GLY A 98 -19.64 6.64 -16.57
N ASN A 99 -20.66 6.38 -15.75
CA ASN A 99 -21.73 7.33 -15.46
C ASN A 99 -21.27 8.30 -14.38
N PHE A 100 -21.11 9.57 -14.74
CA PHE A 100 -20.73 10.63 -13.81
C PHE A 100 -21.97 11.22 -13.14
N ASP A 101 -21.94 11.32 -11.81
CA ASP A 101 -22.96 11.98 -11.02
C ASP A 101 -22.45 13.34 -10.55
N ALA A 102 -23.03 14.42 -11.07
CA ALA A 102 -22.64 15.78 -10.77
C ALA A 102 -22.98 16.22 -9.34
N SER A 103 -23.93 15.57 -8.66
CA SER A 103 -24.32 15.92 -7.29
C SER A 103 -23.24 15.56 -6.26
N ILE A 104 -22.47 14.52 -6.56
CA ILE A 104 -21.40 13.99 -5.71
C ILE A 104 -20.00 14.12 -6.36
N GLY A 105 -19.94 14.56 -7.62
CA GLY A 105 -18.69 14.82 -8.33
C GLY A 105 -17.86 13.57 -8.63
N GLN A 106 -18.50 12.41 -8.85
CA GLN A 106 -17.79 11.14 -9.07
C GLN A 106 -18.50 10.19 -10.06
N VAL A 107 -17.73 9.27 -10.65
CA VAL A 107 -18.27 8.16 -11.45
C VAL A 107 -18.90 7.10 -10.53
N THR A 108 -20.15 6.75 -10.79
CA THR A 108 -20.92 5.82 -9.94
C THR A 108 -20.97 4.39 -10.49
N SER A 109 -20.85 4.22 -11.80
CA SER A 109 -21.00 2.90 -12.43
C SER A 109 -20.39 2.82 -13.83
N GLY A 110 -20.15 1.59 -14.30
CA GLY A 110 -19.82 1.28 -15.70
C GLY A 110 -18.44 1.75 -16.19
N GLY A 111 -17.59 2.29 -15.31
CA GLY A 111 -16.38 2.98 -15.75
C GLY A 111 -15.15 2.11 -15.98
N THR A 112 -15.05 0.96 -15.31
CA THR A 112 -13.81 0.17 -15.32
C THR A 112 -14.12 -1.34 -15.28
N TRP A 113 -13.35 -2.12 -16.04
CA TRP A 113 -13.25 -3.56 -15.89
C TRP A 113 -11.85 -3.92 -15.40
N THR A 114 -11.77 -4.73 -14.35
CA THR A 114 -10.49 -5.17 -13.78
C THR A 114 -10.43 -6.69 -13.67
N TRP A 115 -9.22 -7.23 -13.81
CA TRP A 115 -8.95 -8.62 -13.47
C TRP A 115 -7.48 -8.81 -13.09
N TYR A 116 -7.24 -9.87 -12.32
CA TYR A 116 -5.90 -10.27 -11.93
C TYR A 116 -5.15 -10.92 -13.09
N LEU A 117 -3.93 -10.47 -13.34
CA LEU A 117 -3.00 -11.08 -14.27
C LEU A 117 -2.56 -12.44 -13.72
N PRO A 118 -2.91 -13.55 -14.38
CA PRO A 118 -2.79 -14.86 -13.76
C PRO A 118 -1.33 -15.33 -13.58
N PHE A 119 -0.36 -14.77 -14.32
CA PHE A 119 1.06 -15.03 -14.11
C PHE A 119 1.68 -14.20 -12.96
N LYS A 120 1.03 -13.10 -12.54
CA LYS A 120 1.48 -12.21 -11.45
C LYS A 120 0.64 -12.36 -10.17
N HIS A 121 -0.57 -12.88 -10.27
CA HIS A 121 -1.45 -13.01 -9.12
C HIS A 121 -1.03 -14.16 -8.20
N TRP A 122 -1.05 -13.88 -6.89
CA TRP A 122 -0.84 -14.86 -5.84
C TRP A 122 -2.20 -15.33 -5.29
N ILE A 123 -2.42 -16.65 -5.32
CA ILE A 123 -3.57 -17.27 -4.69
C ILE A 123 -3.19 -17.67 -3.27
N PHE A 124 -4.03 -17.28 -2.31
CA PHE A 124 -3.88 -17.65 -0.92
C PHE A 124 -4.23 -19.12 -0.70
N GLU A 125 -3.29 -19.91 -0.14
CA GLU A 125 -3.51 -21.33 0.16
C GLU A 125 -4.07 -21.54 1.57
N GLY A 126 -3.71 -20.67 2.52
CA GLY A 126 -4.18 -20.77 3.87
C GLY A 126 -3.39 -19.97 4.90
N HIS A 127 -3.94 -20.00 6.10
CA HIS A 127 -3.37 -19.44 7.32
C HIS A 127 -3.13 -20.58 8.31
N TRP A 128 -1.98 -20.59 8.97
CA TRP A 128 -1.64 -21.55 10.01
C TRP A 128 -1.16 -20.83 11.26
N ILE A 129 -1.56 -21.34 12.42
CA ILE A 129 -1.14 -20.87 13.74
C ILE A 129 -0.36 -22.01 14.41
N ALA A 130 0.81 -21.72 14.96
CA ALA A 130 1.58 -22.72 15.68
C ALA A 130 1.03 -22.91 17.09
N ASN A 131 1.00 -24.15 17.58
CA ASN A 131 0.72 -24.45 18.99
C ASN A 131 2.00 -24.45 19.84
N LYS A 132 1.85 -24.52 21.17
CA LYS A 132 2.97 -24.55 22.13
C LYS A 132 3.97 -25.70 21.91
N GLU A 133 3.56 -26.74 21.19
CA GLU A 133 4.40 -27.90 20.83
C GLU A 133 5.14 -27.69 19.49
N GLY A 134 4.95 -26.54 18.82
CA GLY A 134 5.55 -26.22 17.53
C GLY A 134 4.80 -26.80 16.31
N ARG A 135 3.61 -27.38 16.50
CA ARG A 135 2.77 -27.94 15.43
C ARG A 135 1.90 -26.85 14.80
N TRP A 136 1.78 -26.88 13.47
CA TRP A 136 1.01 -25.90 12.70
C TRP A 136 -0.44 -26.37 12.49
N TYR A 137 -1.39 -25.55 12.95
CA TYR A 137 -2.82 -25.78 12.76
C TYR A 137 -3.34 -24.85 11.67
N LYS A 138 -3.99 -25.43 10.65
CA LYS A 138 -4.61 -24.63 9.60
C LYS A 138 -5.90 -24.00 10.13
N VAL A 139 -6.04 -22.69 9.95
CA VAL A 139 -7.31 -21.99 10.20
C VAL A 139 -8.25 -22.30 9.04
N GLU A 140 -9.38 -22.93 9.33
CA GLU A 140 -10.36 -23.30 8.32
C GLU A 140 -11.15 -22.10 7.82
N LYS A 141 -11.68 -22.22 6.59
CA LYS A 141 -12.45 -21.14 5.97
C LYS A 141 -13.73 -20.88 6.80
N GLY A 142 -13.90 -19.64 7.25
CA GLY A 142 -15.03 -19.22 8.07
C GLY A 142 -14.75 -19.25 9.58
N GLN A 143 -13.61 -19.79 10.02
CA GLN A 143 -13.18 -19.65 11.40
C GLN A 143 -12.59 -18.26 11.64
N ASN A 144 -12.83 -17.74 12.84
CA ASN A 144 -12.20 -16.53 13.32
C ASN A 144 -10.77 -16.84 13.77
N SER A 145 -9.77 -16.28 13.07
CA SER A 145 -8.36 -16.52 13.41
C SER A 145 -7.99 -16.03 14.80
N TRP A 146 -8.67 -15.02 15.34
CA TRP A 146 -8.42 -14.52 16.69
C TRP A 146 -8.79 -15.56 17.75
N GLU A 147 -9.96 -16.18 17.62
CA GLU A 147 -10.43 -17.23 18.55
C GLU A 147 -9.52 -18.47 18.50
N VAL A 148 -9.10 -18.88 17.29
CA VAL A 148 -8.15 -19.99 17.13
C VAL A 148 -6.83 -19.64 17.82
N ARG A 149 -6.35 -18.41 17.68
CA ARG A 149 -5.12 -17.95 18.33
C ARG A 149 -5.22 -18.02 19.85
N GLU A 150 -6.31 -17.55 20.43
CA GLU A 150 -6.52 -17.60 21.89
C GLU A 150 -6.57 -19.03 22.43
N GLN A 151 -7.14 -19.97 21.66
CA GLN A 151 -7.31 -21.35 22.10
C GLN A 151 -6.06 -22.20 21.98
N ILE A 152 -5.34 -22.09 20.85
CA ILE A 152 -4.25 -23.01 20.51
C ILE A 152 -2.89 -22.33 20.30
N GLY A 153 -2.85 -21.00 20.21
CA GLY A 153 -1.66 -20.24 19.84
C GLY A 153 -0.48 -20.47 20.79
N HIS A 154 0.70 -20.64 20.21
CA HIS A 154 1.95 -20.48 20.93
C HIS A 154 2.20 -19.00 21.15
N THR A 155 1.78 -18.54 22.33
CA THR A 155 1.88 -17.15 22.72
C THR A 155 2.96 -16.97 23.77
N GLU A 156 3.84 -16.00 23.53
CA GLU A 156 4.85 -15.55 24.48
C GLU A 156 4.62 -14.06 24.79
N VAL A 157 4.78 -13.68 26.06
CA VAL A 157 4.64 -12.29 26.48
C VAL A 157 6.00 -11.76 26.87
N HIS A 158 6.43 -10.70 26.19
CA HIS A 158 7.74 -10.08 26.38
C HIS A 158 7.58 -8.60 26.68
N ASP A 159 8.48 -8.04 27.48
CA ASP A 159 8.53 -6.59 27.68
C ASP A 159 9.04 -5.92 26.39
N TYR A 160 8.36 -4.85 25.98
CA TYR A 160 8.60 -4.10 24.76
C TYR A 160 8.94 -2.65 25.07
N ILE A 161 10.02 -2.14 24.50
CA ILE A 161 10.47 -0.75 24.70
C ILE A 161 10.52 -0.04 23.36
N TYR A 162 9.80 1.08 23.27
CA TYR A 162 9.83 1.97 22.11
C TYR A 162 10.31 3.35 22.56
N THR A 163 11.26 3.93 21.83
CA THR A 163 11.75 5.29 22.10
C THR A 163 11.28 6.21 21.00
N LEU A 164 10.51 7.24 21.37
CA LEU A 164 10.02 8.25 20.45
C LEU A 164 11.18 9.11 19.92
N LYS A 165 10.95 9.81 18.80
CA LYS A 165 11.86 10.82 18.26
C LYS A 165 12.10 11.97 19.23
N SER A 166 11.17 12.22 20.15
CA SER A 166 11.33 13.16 21.26
C SER A 166 12.30 12.67 22.35
N GLY A 167 12.66 11.38 22.34
CA GLY A 167 13.43 10.72 23.40
C GLY A 167 12.57 10.13 24.53
N GLU A 168 11.24 10.31 24.48
CA GLU A 168 10.33 9.69 25.46
C GLU A 168 10.29 8.16 25.27
N VAL A 169 10.37 7.42 26.37
CA VAL A 169 10.40 5.96 26.35
C VAL A 169 9.04 5.39 26.74
N GLN A 170 8.42 4.67 25.81
CA GLN A 170 7.19 3.92 26.03
C GLN A 170 7.53 2.46 26.38
N LYS A 171 7.00 1.98 27.50
CA LYS A 171 7.13 0.59 27.95
C LYS A 171 5.78 -0.11 27.82
N ARG A 172 5.75 -1.26 27.16
CA ARG A 172 4.56 -2.09 26.93
C ARG A 172 4.86 -3.56 27.15
N LYS A 173 3.82 -4.37 27.24
CA LYS A 173 3.90 -5.82 27.09
C LYS A 173 3.44 -6.21 25.70
N ALA A 174 4.27 -6.98 25.01
CA ALA A 174 4.03 -7.52 23.68
C ALA A 174 3.68 -9.00 23.77
N THR A 175 2.42 -9.31 23.50
CA THR A 175 1.90 -10.66 23.35
C THR A 175 2.14 -11.11 21.92
N CYS A 176 3.08 -12.01 21.72
CA CYS A 176 3.54 -12.46 20.41
C CYS A 176 3.03 -13.87 20.12
N THR A 177 2.41 -14.07 18.97
CA THR A 177 1.94 -15.40 18.51
C THR A 177 2.50 -15.75 17.15
N LEU A 178 2.89 -17.01 16.98
CA LEU A 178 3.53 -17.50 15.77
C LEU A 178 2.50 -17.89 14.70
N GLU A 179 2.56 -17.22 13.55
CA GLU A 179 1.67 -17.42 12.41
C GLU A 179 2.46 -17.74 11.12
N LYS A 180 1.80 -18.45 10.21
CA LYS A 180 2.32 -18.77 8.89
C LYS A 180 1.25 -18.62 7.84
N ARG A 181 1.61 -18.02 6.71
CA ARG A 181 0.72 -17.87 5.55
C ARG A 181 1.42 -18.38 4.29
N LYS A 182 0.66 -19.05 3.42
CA LYS A 182 1.17 -19.59 2.16
C LYS A 182 0.35 -19.12 0.97
N TRP A 183 1.04 -18.92 -0.14
CA TRP A 183 0.46 -18.56 -1.43
C TRP A 183 1.16 -19.32 -2.56
N HIS A 184 0.49 -19.48 -3.69
CA HIS A 184 1.10 -19.92 -4.95
C HIS A 184 0.74 -19.01 -6.11
N ARG A 185 1.55 -19.01 -7.19
CA ARG A 185 1.22 -18.27 -8.42
C ARG A 185 0.08 -18.97 -9.16
N LYS A 186 -0.93 -18.22 -9.61
CA LYS A 186 -2.11 -18.79 -10.30
C LYS A 186 -1.78 -19.64 -11.53
N TRP A 187 -0.85 -19.22 -12.39
CA TRP A 187 -0.38 -20.02 -13.53
C TRP A 187 0.79 -20.96 -13.23
N PHE A 188 1.49 -20.77 -12.12
CA PHE A 188 2.64 -21.58 -11.74
C PHE A 188 2.49 -22.07 -10.29
N PRO A 189 1.58 -23.03 -10.00
CA PRO A 189 1.26 -23.44 -8.62
C PRO A 189 2.44 -24.00 -7.83
N PHE A 190 3.53 -24.37 -8.52
CA PHE A 190 4.79 -24.82 -7.92
C PHE A 190 5.66 -23.66 -7.40
N LEU A 191 5.47 -22.44 -7.89
CA LEU A 191 6.10 -21.25 -7.33
C LEU A 191 5.30 -20.81 -6.11
N LYS A 192 5.84 -21.12 -4.92
CA LYS A 192 5.20 -20.86 -3.64
C LYS A 192 5.88 -19.71 -2.91
N MET A 193 5.07 -18.94 -2.19
CA MET A 193 5.53 -17.98 -1.19
C MET A 193 5.06 -18.47 0.16
N GLU A 194 5.98 -18.54 1.11
CA GLU A 194 5.70 -18.84 2.51
C GLU A 194 6.23 -17.69 3.36
N ARG A 195 5.40 -17.20 4.28
CA ARG A 195 5.82 -16.20 5.26
C ARG A 195 5.45 -16.69 6.65
N VAL A 196 6.45 -16.78 7.50
CA VAL A 196 6.29 -16.98 8.94
C VAL A 196 6.46 -15.63 9.62
N ASN A 197 5.51 -15.26 10.46
CA ASN A 197 5.51 -13.98 11.14
C ASN A 197 5.09 -14.15 12.61
N ILE A 198 5.57 -13.23 13.45
CA ILE A 198 4.96 -13.01 14.75
C ILE A 198 3.81 -12.01 14.57
N ASP A 199 2.64 -12.35 15.07
CA ASP A 199 1.57 -11.40 15.34
C ASP A 199 1.79 -10.86 16.75
N VAL A 200 1.92 -9.54 16.88
CA VAL A 200 2.25 -8.85 18.11
C VAL A 200 1.06 -8.00 18.52
N GLN A 201 0.52 -8.25 19.70
CA GLN A 201 -0.47 -7.41 20.36
C GLN A 201 0.17 -6.70 21.54
N PHE A 202 0.00 -5.39 21.63
CA PHE A 202 0.45 -4.60 22.76
C PHE A 202 -0.67 -4.41 23.77
N ASP A 203 -0.32 -4.31 25.05
CA ASP A 203 -1.24 -3.97 26.14
C ASP A 203 -1.72 -2.51 26.11
N GLY A 204 -1.11 -1.67 25.27
CA GLY A 204 -1.53 -0.29 25.02
C GLY A 204 -0.92 0.27 23.74
N GLU A 205 -1.32 1.49 23.36
CA GLU A 205 -0.80 2.13 22.14
C GLU A 205 0.71 2.36 22.20
N VAL A 206 1.36 2.13 21.06
CA VAL A 206 2.80 2.36 20.78
C VAL A 206 2.95 3.24 19.54
N GLY A 207 3.85 4.22 19.60
CA GLY A 207 4.20 5.09 18.47
C GLY A 207 4.10 6.58 18.77
N GLU A 208 4.56 7.40 17.83
CA GLU A 208 4.67 8.87 17.96
C GLU A 208 3.32 9.56 18.18
N ARG A 209 2.23 8.96 17.69
CA ARG A 209 0.87 9.51 17.78
C ARG A 209 -0.02 8.83 18.81
N SER A 210 0.57 8.04 19.70
CA SER A 210 -0.14 7.42 20.82
C SER A 210 -0.94 8.47 21.60
N TRP A 211 -2.19 8.17 21.97
CA TRP A 211 -3.12 9.06 22.68
C TRP A 211 -3.62 10.27 21.88
N SER A 212 -3.32 10.34 20.58
CA SER A 212 -3.92 11.32 19.69
C SER A 212 -5.12 10.72 18.95
N TRP A 213 -6.02 11.57 18.43
CA TRP A 213 -7.08 11.10 17.55
C TRP A 213 -6.56 10.49 16.23
N LYS A 214 -5.28 10.75 15.89
CA LYS A 214 -4.60 10.10 14.75
C LYS A 214 -4.02 8.72 15.12
N GLY A 215 -4.00 8.40 16.42
CA GLY A 215 -3.75 7.09 17.02
C GLY A 215 -2.31 6.61 17.01
N GLY A 216 -1.99 5.67 17.91
CA GLY A 216 -0.82 4.80 17.86
C GLY A 216 -1.15 3.39 17.31
N THR A 217 -0.23 2.44 17.50
CA THR A 217 -0.40 1.03 17.11
C THR A 217 -0.65 0.15 18.33
N VAL A 218 -1.74 -0.62 18.33
CA VAL A 218 -2.06 -1.61 19.38
C VAL A 218 -1.73 -3.05 18.97
N GLY A 219 -1.48 -3.28 17.69
CA GLY A 219 -1.05 -4.57 17.19
C GLY A 219 -0.45 -4.47 15.79
N CYS A 220 0.50 -5.35 15.51
CA CYS A 220 1.16 -5.42 14.21
C CYS A 220 1.67 -6.84 13.95
N SER A 221 2.18 -7.08 12.75
CA SER A 221 2.87 -8.34 12.46
C SER A 221 4.26 -8.07 11.90
N TYR A 222 5.17 -8.99 12.16
CA TYR A 222 6.56 -8.84 11.76
C TYR A 222 7.14 -10.18 11.28
N VAL A 223 7.79 -10.16 10.12
CA VAL A 223 8.28 -11.36 9.44
C VAL A 223 9.50 -11.90 10.18
N MET A 224 9.48 -13.20 10.48
CA MET A 224 10.58 -13.91 11.12
C MET A 224 11.62 -14.37 10.09
N LEU A 225 12.89 -14.32 10.48
CA LEU A 225 13.94 -15.02 9.75
C LEU A 225 13.94 -16.52 10.12
N PRO A 226 14.46 -17.41 9.24
CA PRO A 226 14.33 -18.87 9.41
C PRO A 226 14.88 -19.46 10.72
N THR A 227 15.81 -18.77 11.38
CA THR A 227 16.49 -19.24 12.60
C THR A 227 16.11 -18.45 13.86
N GLU A 228 15.21 -17.47 13.75
CA GLU A 228 14.83 -16.64 14.89
C GLU A 228 13.79 -17.32 15.77
N GLY A 229 13.98 -17.20 17.09
CA GLY A 229 12.90 -17.37 18.05
C GLY A 229 11.95 -16.15 18.07
N ILE A 230 10.80 -16.29 18.74
CA ILE A 230 9.83 -15.20 18.89
C ILE A 230 10.48 -13.97 19.55
N GLU A 231 11.16 -14.16 20.67
CA GLU A 231 11.84 -13.06 21.37
C GLU A 231 12.91 -12.39 20.50
N GLN A 232 13.76 -13.15 19.81
CA GLN A 232 14.81 -12.60 18.95
C GLN A 232 14.22 -11.76 17.82
N CYS A 233 13.16 -12.25 17.19
CA CYS A 233 12.42 -11.51 16.16
C CYS A 233 11.83 -10.20 16.73
N LEU A 234 11.26 -10.24 17.95
CA LEU A 234 10.75 -9.05 18.62
C LEU A 234 11.86 -8.04 18.93
N ARG A 235 13.03 -8.46 19.42
CA ARG A 235 14.17 -7.58 19.67
C ARG A 235 14.74 -6.96 18.39
N ARG A 236 14.67 -7.66 17.26
CA ARG A 236 15.01 -7.09 15.95
C ARG A 236 13.96 -6.06 15.53
N MET A 237 12.68 -6.39 15.70
CA MET A 237 11.58 -5.48 15.42
C MET A 237 11.69 -4.17 16.21
N GLU A 238 12.05 -4.22 17.50
CA GLU A 238 12.30 -3.03 18.34
C GLU A 238 13.34 -2.08 17.75
N LYS A 239 14.35 -2.60 17.04
CA LYS A 239 15.43 -1.79 16.46
C LYS A 239 15.10 -1.23 15.09
N GLU A 240 14.35 -1.99 14.29
CA GLU A 240 14.10 -1.66 12.87
C GLU A 240 12.76 -0.97 12.63
N ARG A 241 11.75 -1.23 13.47
CA ARG A 241 10.39 -0.77 13.24
C ARG A 241 10.19 0.63 13.78
N GLU A 242 9.87 1.56 12.89
CA GLU A 242 9.31 2.86 13.27
C GLU A 242 7.78 2.81 13.26
N PHE A 243 7.16 3.27 14.33
CA PHE A 243 5.73 3.50 14.44
C PHE A 243 5.40 4.98 14.30
N ASN A 244 4.29 5.27 13.62
CA ASN A 244 3.79 6.63 13.40
C ASN A 244 3.03 7.20 14.59
#